data_AF-A0A1F7UIP2-F1
#
_entry.id   AF-A0A1F7UIP2-F1
#
_cell.length_a   1.000
_cell.length_b   1.000
_cell.length_c   1.000
_cell.angle_alpha   90.00
_cell.angle_beta   90.00
_cell.angle_gamma   90.00
#
_symmetry.space_group_name_H-M   'P 1'
#
loop_
_entity.id
_entity.type
_entity.pdbx_description
1 polymer ?
#
loop_
_entity_poly.entity_id
_entity_poly.type
_entity_poly.pdbx_seq_one_letter_code
_entity_poly.pdbx_strand_id
1 'polypeptide(L)'
;MPPPFHSLENPFEPPKKRLKDDAELIGKFLGRAAEEEMRKIMAKEKRRPEEPEWEPFRLSNKEKARIEAPELSKLREEEAATLKAFFGESITVQPLPHEITPERIKNWEAMGFELHYLPPMDMTEDADFPGWEKKPRRWFYEEIADGRIAKDATMLPGAWVLVDGRQKPDYAKGAQMYDHDPLAPVLEDLNRRGVISQSNFDETKLDPRSRFGLSPADFTKPEVMNAFAKALDLKPGQASLTETIVWNVLANIHHPEWGTTDTTEWQKETSGSGGRLISGRSGYGGASGVGWGGRPFGRVGFRPLGRFSS
;
A
#
# COMPACT_ATOMS: atom_id res chain seq x y z
N MET A 1 5.07 52.19 -0.04
CA MET A 1 4.64 51.48 1.17
C MET A 1 3.30 50.82 0.86
N PRO A 2 3.19 49.48 0.90
CA PRO A 2 1.90 48.82 0.72
C PRO A 2 0.99 49.03 1.96
N PRO A 3 -0.34 49.02 1.80
CA PRO A 3 -1.28 49.22 2.90
C PRO A 3 -1.27 48.02 3.87
N PRO A 4 -1.68 48.19 5.14
CA PRO A 4 -1.66 47.14 6.13
C PRO A 4 -2.66 46.03 5.78
N PHE A 5 -2.22 44.79 5.87
CA PHE A 5 -3.08 43.60 5.79
C PHE A 5 -4.12 43.65 6.91
N HIS A 6 -5.40 43.75 6.54
CA HIS A 6 -6.49 43.40 7.44
C HIS A 6 -6.39 41.90 7.76
N SER A 7 -6.48 41.56 9.05
CA SER A 7 -6.41 40.19 9.55
C SER A 7 -7.40 39.30 8.80
N LEU A 8 -6.89 38.23 8.17
CA LEU A 8 -7.73 37.11 7.76
C LEU A 8 -8.42 36.57 9.01
N GLU A 9 -9.75 36.65 9.03
CA GLU A 9 -10.58 36.08 10.09
C GLU A 9 -10.22 34.60 10.27
N ASN A 10 -10.10 34.18 11.53
CA ASN A 10 -9.74 32.82 11.90
C ASN A 10 -10.75 31.81 11.30
N PRO A 11 -10.31 30.86 10.45
CA PRO A 11 -11.22 29.92 9.77
C PRO A 11 -11.88 28.91 10.72
N PHE A 12 -11.55 28.95 12.02
CA PHE A 12 -12.10 28.09 13.06
C PHE A 12 -13.06 28.81 14.03
N GLU A 13 -13.41 30.08 13.79
CA GLU A 13 -14.50 30.73 14.52
C GLU A 13 -15.87 30.32 13.94
N PRO A 14 -16.85 29.90 14.77
CA PRO A 14 -18.20 29.65 14.30
C PRO A 14 -18.81 30.96 13.77
N PRO A 15 -19.54 30.93 12.63
CA PRO A 15 -20.07 32.14 12.02
C PRO A 15 -21.01 32.87 12.99
N LYS A 16 -20.72 34.14 13.27
CA LYS A 16 -21.60 35.01 14.08
C LYS A 16 -22.97 35.12 13.38
N LYS A 17 -24.07 34.95 14.14
CA LYS A 17 -25.46 35.10 13.68
C LYS A 17 -25.68 36.44 12.94
N ARG A 18 -25.73 36.41 11.61
CA ARG A 18 -25.97 37.58 10.73
C ARG A 18 -27.30 37.55 9.97
N LEU A 19 -28.20 36.61 10.25
CA LEU A 19 -29.46 36.46 9.51
C LEU A 19 -30.38 37.70 9.55
N LYS A 20 -30.34 38.53 10.60
CA LYS A 20 -31.21 39.72 10.67
C LYS A 20 -30.77 40.86 9.74
N ASP A 21 -29.45 41.00 9.52
CA ASP A 21 -28.89 42.09 8.72
C ASP A 21 -29.18 41.90 7.23
N ASP A 22 -29.27 40.64 6.77
CA ASP A 22 -29.46 40.33 5.35
C ASP A 22 -30.86 40.74 4.83
N ALA A 23 -31.92 40.61 5.64
CA ALA A 23 -33.25 41.08 5.24
C ALA A 23 -33.34 42.60 5.18
N GLU A 24 -32.72 43.33 6.12
CA GLU A 24 -32.67 44.79 6.07
C GLU A 24 -31.81 45.28 4.90
N LEU A 25 -30.72 44.58 4.58
CA LEU A 25 -29.88 44.88 3.42
C LEU A 25 -30.68 44.69 2.11
N ILE A 26 -31.40 43.58 1.98
CA ILE A 26 -32.27 43.31 0.82
C ILE A 26 -33.40 44.35 0.73
N GLY A 27 -33.99 44.76 1.86
CA GLY A 27 -34.99 45.82 1.91
C GLY A 27 -34.48 47.18 1.41
N LYS A 28 -33.22 47.51 1.73
CA LYS A 28 -32.56 48.73 1.24
C LYS A 28 -32.34 48.73 -0.28
N PHE A 29 -32.09 47.57 -0.90
CA PHE A 29 -31.82 47.47 -2.34
C PHE A 29 -33.06 47.19 -3.20
N LEU A 30 -34.01 46.39 -2.69
CA LEU A 30 -35.13 45.85 -3.46
C LEU A 30 -36.51 46.29 -2.93
N GLY A 31 -36.54 47.08 -1.86
CA GLY A 31 -37.75 47.67 -1.29
C GLY A 31 -38.44 46.79 -0.24
N ARG A 32 -39.40 47.38 0.49
CA ARG A 32 -40.05 46.76 1.66
C ARG A 32 -40.75 45.43 1.39
N ALA A 33 -41.28 45.23 0.18
CA ALA A 33 -41.95 43.98 -0.17
C ALA A 33 -40.95 42.80 -0.22
N ALA A 34 -39.74 43.04 -0.72
CA ALA A 34 -38.66 42.04 -0.74
C ALA A 34 -38.12 41.76 0.67
N GLU A 35 -38.06 42.77 1.53
CA GLU A 35 -37.71 42.59 2.95
C GLU A 35 -38.71 41.70 3.69
N GLU A 36 -40.02 41.91 3.50
CA GLU A 36 -41.05 41.09 4.15
C GLU A 36 -41.06 39.64 3.66
N GLU A 37 -40.88 39.41 2.37
CA GLU A 37 -40.68 38.08 1.78
C GLU A 37 -39.48 37.37 2.40
N MET A 38 -38.33 38.05 2.47
CA MET A 38 -37.11 37.48 3.06
C MET A 38 -37.28 37.18 4.54
N ARG A 39 -37.97 38.05 5.30
CA ARG A 39 -38.30 37.79 6.71
C ARG A 39 -39.20 36.57 6.89
N LYS A 40 -40.14 36.31 5.98
CA LYS A 40 -40.98 35.11 6.00
C LYS A 40 -40.20 33.84 5.70
N ILE A 41 -39.27 33.89 4.72
CA ILE A 41 -38.39 32.77 4.39
C ILE A 41 -37.50 32.43 5.59
N MET A 42 -36.85 33.42 6.21
CA MET A 42 -35.99 33.21 7.38
C MET A 42 -36.76 32.76 8.64
N ALA A 43 -38.01 33.20 8.81
CA ALA A 43 -38.88 32.71 9.89
C ALA A 43 -39.26 31.23 9.71
N LYS A 44 -39.34 30.76 8.45
CA LYS A 44 -39.58 29.36 8.10
C LYS A 44 -38.33 28.50 8.29
N GLU A 45 -37.16 29.06 8.02
CA GLU A 45 -35.84 28.42 8.21
C GLU A 45 -35.47 28.23 9.69
N LYS A 46 -35.93 29.14 10.57
CA LYS A 46 -35.84 28.98 12.04
C LYS A 46 -36.58 27.76 12.61
N ARG A 47 -37.42 27.09 11.81
CA ARG A 47 -38.21 25.92 12.23
C ARG A 47 -37.84 24.68 11.39
N ARG A 48 -36.63 24.15 11.58
CA ARG A 48 -36.26 22.75 11.35
C ARG A 48 -35.10 22.34 12.28
N PRO A 49 -34.95 21.03 12.57
CA PRO A 49 -34.67 20.50 13.90
C PRO A 49 -33.20 20.64 14.29
N GLU A 50 -32.96 20.59 15.61
CA GLU A 50 -31.68 20.55 16.33
C GLU A 50 -30.47 20.21 15.44
N GLU A 51 -29.59 21.19 15.26
CA GLU A 51 -28.25 20.95 14.70
C GLU A 51 -27.59 19.83 15.54
N PRO A 52 -27.01 18.79 14.91
CA PRO A 52 -26.31 17.77 15.68
C PRO A 52 -25.16 18.44 16.42
N GLU A 53 -25.14 18.28 17.75
CA GLU A 53 -24.02 18.72 18.59
C GLU A 53 -22.72 18.19 17.98
N TRP A 54 -21.88 19.10 17.50
CA TRP A 54 -20.55 18.76 17.03
C TRP A 54 -19.70 18.44 18.27
N GLU A 55 -19.56 17.16 18.60
CA GLU A 55 -18.56 16.71 19.55
C GLU A 55 -17.20 16.61 18.85
N PRO A 56 -16.13 17.25 19.38
CA PRO A 56 -14.77 16.99 18.91
C PRO A 56 -14.51 15.49 19.01
N PHE A 57 -13.97 14.86 17.95
CA PHE A 57 -13.62 13.46 17.95
C PHE A 57 -12.67 13.15 19.12
N ARG A 58 -13.22 12.59 20.20
CA ARG A 58 -12.46 12.15 21.37
C ARG A 58 -12.20 10.67 21.23
N LEU A 59 -10.93 10.31 20.98
CA LEU A 59 -10.49 8.93 21.08
C LEU A 59 -10.94 8.36 22.43
N SER A 60 -11.64 7.25 22.39
CA SER A 60 -12.04 6.50 23.58
C SER A 60 -10.79 6.08 24.36
N ASN A 61 -10.95 5.83 25.66
CA ASN A 61 -9.84 5.33 26.49
C ASN A 61 -9.26 4.01 25.93
N LYS A 62 -10.08 3.22 25.23
CA LYS A 62 -9.64 2.00 24.54
C LYS A 62 -8.78 2.30 23.32
N GLU A 63 -9.11 3.33 22.55
CA GLU A 63 -8.30 3.77 21.40
C GLU A 63 -7.00 4.43 21.85
N LYS A 64 -7.02 5.24 22.91
CA LYS A 64 -5.81 5.81 23.52
C LYS A 64 -4.89 4.73 24.06
N ALA A 65 -5.41 3.79 24.85
CA ALA A 65 -4.64 2.67 25.39
C ALA A 65 -4.08 1.74 24.30
N ARG A 66 -4.73 1.66 23.13
CA ARG A 66 -4.21 0.90 21.99
C ARG A 66 -3.09 1.63 21.25
N ILE A 67 -3.21 2.95 21.06
CA ILE A 67 -2.12 3.78 20.50
C ILE A 67 -0.90 3.76 21.42
N GLU A 68 -1.13 3.67 22.73
CA GLU A 68 -0.10 3.59 23.77
C GLU A 68 0.35 2.15 24.09
N ALA A 69 -0.11 1.13 23.33
CA ALA A 69 0.35 -0.24 23.53
C ALA A 69 1.87 -0.30 23.30
N PRO A 70 2.69 -0.70 24.29
CA PRO A 70 4.15 -0.61 24.20
C PRO A 70 4.73 -1.35 22.99
N GLU A 71 4.13 -2.50 22.63
CA GLU A 71 4.50 -3.30 21.46
C GLU A 71 4.36 -2.51 20.15
N LEU A 72 3.29 -1.71 20.01
CA LEU A 72 3.03 -0.93 18.79
C LEU A 72 3.89 0.35 18.71
N SER A 73 4.18 0.98 19.87
CA SER A 73 5.12 2.10 19.91
C SER A 73 6.52 1.65 19.50
N LYS A 74 6.96 0.51 20.07
CA LYS A 74 8.27 -0.07 19.76
C LYS A 74 8.44 -0.37 18.27
N LEU A 75 7.45 -1.01 17.64
CA LEU A 75 7.49 -1.27 16.19
C LEU A 75 7.67 0.03 15.38
N ARG A 76 6.94 1.09 15.73
CA ARG A 76 7.05 2.38 15.04
C ARG A 76 8.42 3.04 15.23
N GLU A 77 8.99 2.92 16.42
CA GLU A 77 10.33 3.46 16.73
C GLU A 77 11.43 2.70 15.97
N GLU A 78 11.33 1.37 15.90
CA GLU A 78 12.24 0.51 15.13
C GLU A 78 12.16 0.80 13.63
N GLU A 79 10.93 0.94 13.09
CA GLU A 79 10.72 1.34 11.70
C GLU A 79 11.28 2.74 11.43
N ALA A 80 11.05 3.72 12.32
CA ALA A 80 11.57 5.08 12.15
C ALA A 80 13.10 5.12 12.12
N ALA A 81 13.76 4.34 12.99
CA ALA A 81 15.22 4.24 13.02
C ALA A 81 15.78 3.61 11.73
N THR A 82 15.16 2.52 11.28
CA THR A 82 15.53 1.82 10.05
C THR A 82 15.36 2.70 8.81
N LEU A 83 14.21 3.37 8.68
CA LEU A 83 13.94 4.28 7.57
C LEU A 83 14.90 5.48 7.59
N LYS A 84 15.25 6.00 8.76
CA LYS A 84 16.24 7.06 8.89
C LYS A 84 17.62 6.64 8.39
N ALA A 85 18.04 5.41 8.70
CA ALA A 85 19.31 4.89 8.22
C ALA A 85 19.30 4.72 6.69
N PHE A 86 18.18 4.28 6.12
CA PHE A 86 18.05 4.07 4.68
C PHE A 86 17.95 5.38 3.88
N PHE A 87 17.04 6.28 4.25
CA PHE A 87 16.78 7.53 3.54
C PHE A 87 17.77 8.65 3.91
N GLY A 88 18.48 8.53 5.03
CA GLY A 88 19.41 9.55 5.53
C GLY A 88 18.75 10.70 6.27
N GLU A 89 17.42 10.70 6.39
CA GLU A 89 16.63 11.73 7.07
C GLU A 89 15.55 11.14 7.97
N SER A 90 15.10 11.91 8.97
CA SER A 90 14.06 11.46 9.88
C SER A 90 12.71 11.36 9.17
N ILE A 91 12.16 10.14 9.07
CA ILE A 91 10.85 9.87 8.48
C ILE A 91 9.78 9.79 9.56
N THR A 92 8.64 10.46 9.33
CA THR A 92 7.46 10.30 10.20
C THR A 92 6.73 9.01 9.84
N VAL A 93 6.81 8.03 10.74
CA VAL A 93 6.06 6.78 10.66
C VAL A 93 4.62 7.00 11.12
N GLN A 94 3.66 6.78 10.21
CA GLN A 94 2.25 6.95 10.52
C GLN A 94 1.79 5.97 11.60
N PRO A 95 0.78 6.32 12.41
CA PRO A 95 0.13 5.38 13.31
C PRO A 95 -0.36 4.13 12.54
N LEU A 96 -0.37 2.98 13.22
CA LEU A 96 -0.94 1.78 12.60
C LEU A 96 -2.45 1.97 12.34
N PRO A 97 -2.95 1.57 11.16
CA PRO A 97 -4.37 1.56 10.86
C PRO A 97 -5.17 0.78 11.90
N HIS A 98 -6.41 1.20 12.13
CA HIS A 98 -7.18 0.74 13.27
C HIS A 98 -7.49 -0.77 13.28
N GLU A 99 -7.41 -1.40 12.12
CA GLU A 99 -7.63 -2.81 11.93
C GLU A 99 -6.41 -3.67 12.28
N ILE A 100 -5.22 -3.07 12.40
CA ILE A 100 -4.03 -3.79 12.82
C ILE A 100 -4.02 -3.86 14.35
N THR A 101 -4.03 -5.09 14.88
CA THR A 101 -4.00 -5.35 16.33
C THR A 101 -2.77 -6.18 16.68
N PRO A 102 -2.32 -6.17 17.95
CA PRO A 102 -1.20 -7.01 18.39
C PRO A 102 -1.42 -8.50 18.10
N GLU A 103 -2.66 -9.00 18.20
CA GLU A 103 -2.99 -10.38 17.89
C GLU A 103 -2.82 -10.70 16.39
N ARG A 104 -3.21 -9.77 15.49
CA ARG A 104 -2.99 -9.95 14.05
C ARG A 104 -1.51 -9.94 13.71
N ILE A 105 -0.74 -9.04 14.32
CA ILE A 105 0.73 -8.99 14.16
C ILE A 105 1.35 -10.34 14.57
N LYS A 106 1.03 -10.85 15.77
CA LYS A 106 1.54 -12.15 16.25
C LYS A 106 1.15 -13.31 15.33
N ASN A 107 -0.08 -13.29 14.79
CA ASN A 107 -0.51 -14.31 13.82
C ASN A 107 0.27 -14.21 12.50
N TRP A 108 0.55 -13.00 12.01
CA TRP A 108 1.36 -12.81 10.81
C TRP A 108 2.81 -13.25 11.02
N GLU A 109 3.43 -12.89 12.14
CA GLU A 109 4.77 -13.33 12.51
C GLU A 109 4.86 -14.86 12.56
N ALA A 110 3.86 -15.53 13.14
CA ALA A 110 3.79 -16.99 13.17
C ALA A 110 3.67 -17.64 11.77
N MET A 111 3.22 -16.89 10.75
CA MET A 111 3.17 -17.29 9.35
C MET A 111 4.42 -16.86 8.54
N GLY A 112 5.39 -16.21 9.20
CA GLY A 112 6.59 -15.64 8.56
C GLY A 112 6.31 -14.37 7.76
N PHE A 113 5.28 -13.61 8.13
CA PHE A 113 4.96 -12.30 7.56
C PHE A 113 5.30 -11.19 8.54
N GLU A 114 5.74 -10.06 8.00
CA GLU A 114 6.24 -8.91 8.75
C GLU A 114 5.51 -7.64 8.29
N LEU A 115 5.36 -6.70 9.24
CA LEU A 115 4.67 -5.44 9.00
C LEU A 115 5.69 -4.29 8.95
N HIS A 116 5.71 -3.56 7.83
CA HIS A 116 6.62 -2.44 7.63
C HIS A 116 5.89 -1.20 7.15
N TYR A 117 6.43 -0.02 7.46
CA TYR A 117 5.93 1.24 6.95
C TYR A 117 6.81 1.73 5.80
N LEU A 118 6.20 1.96 4.64
CA LEU A 118 6.89 2.56 3.49
C LEU A 118 6.42 4.00 3.31
N PRO A 119 7.29 5.02 3.45
CA PRO A 119 6.90 6.42 3.31
C PRO A 119 6.52 6.75 1.87
N PRO A 120 5.77 7.83 1.61
CA PRO A 120 5.46 8.27 0.25
C PRO A 120 6.68 8.97 -0.37
N MET A 121 7.67 8.18 -0.78
CA MET A 121 8.94 8.65 -1.34
C MET A 121 9.03 8.29 -2.82
N ASP A 122 9.53 9.22 -3.64
CA ASP A 122 9.84 8.93 -5.04
C ASP A 122 11.25 8.32 -5.14
N MET A 123 11.32 7.11 -5.66
CA MET A 123 12.55 6.34 -5.78
C MET A 123 13.09 6.43 -7.20
N THR A 124 13.44 7.65 -7.63
CA THR A 124 13.95 7.94 -8.97
C THR A 124 15.36 7.37 -9.18
N GLU A 125 15.83 7.34 -10.44
CA GLU A 125 17.17 6.85 -10.78
C GLU A 125 18.27 7.66 -10.08
N ASP A 126 18.09 8.98 -10.02
CA ASP A 126 19.01 9.97 -9.47
C ASP A 126 18.93 10.13 -7.94
N ALA A 127 17.90 9.57 -7.28
CA ALA A 127 17.78 9.66 -5.82
C ALA A 127 18.94 8.95 -5.11
N ASP A 128 19.66 9.66 -4.24
CA ASP A 128 20.89 9.18 -3.60
C ASP A 128 20.67 8.87 -2.11
N PHE A 129 19.78 7.91 -1.83
CA PHE A 129 19.50 7.48 -0.46
C PHE A 129 20.65 6.61 0.08
N PRO A 130 21.22 6.92 1.26
CA PRO A 130 22.42 6.24 1.78
C PRO A 130 22.33 4.71 1.87
N GLY A 131 21.17 4.17 2.22
CA GLY A 131 20.96 2.73 2.35
C GLY A 131 20.55 2.03 1.06
N TRP A 132 20.40 2.75 -0.06
CA TRP A 132 19.87 2.19 -1.30
C TRP A 132 20.98 1.67 -2.23
N GLU A 133 21.72 0.68 -1.74
CA GLU A 133 22.91 0.14 -2.41
C GLU A 133 22.61 -0.52 -3.76
N LYS A 134 21.47 -1.22 -3.86
CA LYS A 134 21.08 -2.01 -5.04
C LYS A 134 19.81 -1.45 -5.66
N LYS A 135 19.94 -0.32 -6.36
CA LYS A 135 18.86 0.27 -7.18
C LYS A 135 18.42 -0.65 -8.32
N PRO A 136 17.17 -0.57 -8.80
CA PRO A 136 16.78 -1.19 -10.07
C PRO A 136 17.72 -0.76 -11.20
N ARG A 137 17.95 -1.64 -12.17
CA ARG A 137 18.75 -1.30 -13.36
C ARG A 137 18.12 -0.14 -14.11
N ARG A 138 18.95 0.72 -14.72
CA ARG A 138 18.57 1.84 -15.60
C ARG A 138 17.41 1.53 -16.55
N TRP A 139 17.41 0.34 -17.15
CA TRP A 139 16.34 -0.15 -18.01
C TRP A 139 14.92 0.01 -17.40
N PHE A 140 14.74 -0.20 -16.10
CA PHE A 140 13.45 -0.01 -15.42
C PHE A 140 12.94 1.44 -15.56
N TYR A 141 13.83 2.41 -15.36
CA TYR A 141 13.51 3.83 -15.50
C TYR A 141 13.28 4.24 -16.95
N GLU A 142 14.01 3.64 -17.89
CA GLU A 142 13.81 3.84 -19.33
C GLU A 142 12.42 3.32 -19.78
N GLU A 143 11.98 2.17 -19.28
CA GLU A 143 10.63 1.65 -19.55
C GLU A 143 9.52 2.56 -18.98
N ILE A 144 9.76 3.21 -17.84
CA ILE A 144 8.85 4.23 -17.28
C ILE A 144 8.82 5.47 -18.18
N ALA A 145 9.99 5.97 -18.59
CA ALA A 145 10.11 7.13 -19.47
C ALA A 145 9.41 6.90 -20.83
N ASP A 146 9.52 5.68 -21.36
CA ASP A 146 8.86 5.25 -22.58
C ASP A 146 7.36 4.94 -22.43
N GLY A 147 6.81 5.04 -21.20
CA GLY A 147 5.40 4.78 -20.91
C GLY A 147 4.99 3.31 -20.99
N ARG A 148 5.96 2.39 -20.95
CA ARG A 148 5.71 0.93 -20.89
C ARG A 148 5.44 0.46 -19.46
N ILE A 149 5.93 1.21 -18.47
CA ILE A 149 5.59 1.09 -17.06
C ILE A 149 4.89 2.39 -16.62
N ALA A 150 4.00 2.30 -15.64
CA ALA A 150 3.30 3.46 -15.10
C ALA A 150 4.27 4.52 -14.55
N LYS A 151 3.93 5.80 -14.73
CA LYS A 151 4.80 6.93 -14.33
C LYS A 151 5.07 7.00 -12.83
N ASP A 152 4.14 6.50 -12.03
CA ASP A 152 4.21 6.45 -10.58
C ASP A 152 4.82 5.15 -10.05
N ALA A 153 5.41 4.30 -10.92
CA ALA A 153 6.01 3.04 -10.49
C ALA A 153 7.28 3.19 -9.63
N THR A 154 7.85 4.40 -9.53
CA THR A 154 8.91 4.74 -8.58
C THR A 154 8.38 5.19 -7.22
N MET A 155 7.08 5.44 -7.07
CA MET A 155 6.51 5.95 -5.84
C MET A 155 6.28 4.84 -4.83
N LEU A 156 6.85 5.02 -3.64
CA LEU A 156 6.48 4.21 -2.48
C LEU A 156 5.07 4.56 -1.97
N PRO A 157 4.39 3.59 -1.34
CA PRO A 157 2.95 3.66 -1.14
C PRO A 157 2.48 4.64 -0.05
N GLY A 158 3.36 5.14 0.82
CA GLY A 158 2.96 5.94 1.98
C GLY A 158 2.04 5.18 2.94
N ALA A 159 2.30 3.89 3.16
CA ALA A 159 1.39 2.99 3.84
C ALA A 159 2.11 1.93 4.65
N TRP A 160 1.39 1.37 5.63
CA TRP A 160 1.77 0.10 6.23
C TRP A 160 1.53 -1.03 5.23
N VAL A 161 2.49 -1.94 5.14
CA VAL A 161 2.44 -3.11 4.28
C VAL A 161 2.76 -4.38 5.06
N LEU A 162 2.07 -5.46 4.72
CA LEU A 162 2.33 -6.81 5.20
C LEU A 162 3.07 -7.57 4.10
N VAL A 163 4.27 -8.06 4.40
CA VAL A 163 5.11 -8.77 3.44
C VAL A 163 5.61 -10.09 4.00
N ASP A 164 5.86 -11.04 3.10
CA ASP A 164 6.47 -12.32 3.41
C ASP A 164 7.98 -12.15 3.70
N GLY A 165 8.43 -12.33 4.94
CA GLY A 165 9.83 -12.15 5.30
C GLY A 165 10.76 -13.25 4.77
N ARG A 166 10.20 -14.39 4.32
CA ARG A 166 11.00 -15.57 3.98
C ARG A 166 11.94 -15.35 2.80
N GLN A 167 13.12 -15.96 2.91
CA GLN A 167 14.07 -16.05 1.83
C GLN A 167 13.46 -16.83 0.65
N LYS A 168 13.67 -16.31 -0.57
CA LYS A 168 13.36 -17.04 -1.81
C LYS A 168 14.23 -18.30 -1.91
N PRO A 169 13.67 -19.48 -2.21
CA PRO A 169 14.50 -20.66 -2.40
C PRO A 169 15.32 -20.57 -3.70
N ASP A 170 16.47 -21.27 -3.73
CA ASP A 170 17.19 -21.52 -4.98
C ASP A 170 16.42 -22.47 -5.89
N TYR A 171 16.69 -22.40 -7.19
CA TYR A 171 16.06 -23.25 -8.17
C TYR A 171 16.49 -24.70 -8.02
N ALA A 172 15.52 -25.56 -7.72
CA ALA A 172 15.72 -26.98 -7.54
C ALA A 172 15.02 -27.78 -8.64
N LYS A 173 15.28 -27.44 -9.92
CA LYS A 173 14.69 -28.11 -11.09
C LYS A 173 13.16 -28.16 -11.07
N GLY A 174 12.51 -27.14 -10.51
CA GLY A 174 11.05 -27.06 -10.38
C GLY A 174 10.49 -27.63 -9.07
N ALA A 175 11.32 -28.22 -8.22
CA ALA A 175 10.92 -28.76 -6.92
C ALA A 175 11.12 -27.77 -5.75
N GLN A 176 11.55 -26.54 -6.02
CA GLN A 176 11.79 -25.55 -4.99
C GLN A 176 10.50 -25.04 -4.34
N MET A 177 10.57 -24.83 -3.03
CA MET A 177 9.47 -24.45 -2.15
C MET A 177 9.95 -23.38 -1.18
N TYR A 178 9.08 -22.42 -0.82
CA TYR A 178 9.36 -21.57 0.33
C TYR A 178 9.27 -22.43 1.59
N ASP A 179 10.14 -22.16 2.56
CA ASP A 179 10.15 -22.88 3.81
C ASP A 179 8.87 -22.60 4.61
N HIS A 180 8.27 -23.63 5.21
CA HIS A 180 7.02 -23.57 6.00
C HIS A 180 5.91 -22.67 5.40
N ASP A 181 5.66 -22.79 4.09
CA ASP A 181 4.79 -21.86 3.36
C ASP A 181 3.30 -21.93 3.78
N PRO A 182 2.73 -20.86 4.38
CA PRO A 182 1.32 -20.82 4.76
C PRO A 182 0.37 -20.75 3.55
N LEU A 183 0.86 -20.40 2.36
CA LEU A 183 0.06 -20.38 1.13
C LEU A 183 -0.01 -21.73 0.43
N ALA A 184 0.84 -22.70 0.80
CA ALA A 184 0.83 -24.05 0.23
C ALA A 184 -0.56 -24.70 0.16
N PRO A 185 -1.35 -24.76 1.26
CA PRO A 185 -2.71 -25.34 1.20
C PRO A 185 -3.68 -24.51 0.35
N VAL A 186 -3.48 -23.19 0.25
CA VAL A 186 -4.30 -22.29 -0.59
C VAL A 186 -4.05 -22.58 -2.07
N LEU A 187 -2.79 -22.75 -2.44
CA LEU A 187 -2.36 -23.08 -3.79
C LEU A 187 -2.85 -24.46 -4.22
N GLU A 188 -2.78 -25.44 -3.32
CA GLU A 188 -3.31 -26.78 -3.58
C GLU A 188 -4.81 -26.75 -3.86
N ASP A 189 -5.58 -26.01 -3.05
CA ASP A 189 -7.02 -25.84 -3.27
C ASP A 189 -7.34 -25.13 -4.60
N LEU A 190 -6.61 -24.05 -4.93
CA LEU A 190 -6.80 -23.32 -6.19
C LEU A 190 -6.49 -24.21 -7.41
N ASN A 191 -5.44 -25.02 -7.35
CA ASN A 191 -5.13 -26.00 -8.40
C ASN A 191 -6.21 -27.08 -8.49
N ARG A 192 -6.64 -27.64 -7.36
CA ARG A 192 -7.71 -28.66 -7.31
C ARG A 192 -9.02 -28.17 -7.93
N ARG A 193 -9.36 -26.89 -7.72
CA ARG A 193 -10.54 -26.23 -8.33
C ARG A 193 -10.33 -25.83 -9.79
N GLY A 194 -9.13 -25.96 -10.34
CA GLY A 194 -8.80 -25.53 -11.70
C GLY A 194 -8.76 -24.02 -11.90
N VAL A 195 -8.67 -23.24 -10.80
CA VAL A 195 -8.59 -21.78 -10.86
C VAL A 195 -7.22 -21.32 -11.36
N ILE A 196 -6.17 -22.04 -10.97
CA ILE A 196 -4.80 -21.87 -11.43
C ILE A 196 -4.28 -23.20 -11.97
N SER A 197 -3.19 -23.16 -12.74
CA SER A 197 -2.47 -24.37 -13.12
C SER A 197 -0.97 -24.10 -13.16
N GLN A 198 -0.24 -24.79 -12.30
CA GLN A 198 1.21 -24.61 -12.20
C GLN A 198 1.96 -25.49 -13.17
N SER A 199 2.80 -24.85 -13.97
CA SER A 199 3.61 -25.53 -14.96
C SER A 199 4.95 -24.85 -15.16
N ASN A 200 5.88 -25.61 -15.68
CA ASN A 200 7.12 -25.09 -16.23
C ASN A 200 6.90 -24.61 -17.68
N PHE A 201 7.92 -23.99 -18.29
CA PHE A 201 7.81 -23.46 -19.66
C PHE A 201 7.57 -24.53 -20.72
N ASP A 202 7.92 -25.79 -20.42
CA ASP A 202 7.73 -26.98 -21.24
C ASP A 202 6.43 -27.74 -20.88
N GLU A 203 5.51 -27.08 -20.18
CA GLU A 203 4.22 -27.61 -19.72
C GLU A 203 4.32 -28.74 -18.68
N THR A 204 5.52 -29.05 -18.18
CA THR A 204 5.69 -29.99 -17.07
C THR A 204 4.96 -29.47 -15.84
N LYS A 205 4.03 -30.26 -15.29
CA LYS A 205 3.31 -29.93 -14.06
C LYS A 205 4.27 -29.85 -12.87
N LEU A 206 4.10 -28.82 -12.05
CA LEU A 206 4.86 -28.64 -10.81
C LEU A 206 4.02 -29.05 -9.60
N ASP A 207 4.63 -29.10 -8.42
CA ASP A 207 3.91 -29.37 -7.16
C ASP A 207 2.81 -28.31 -6.95
N PRO A 208 1.54 -28.69 -6.77
CA PRO A 208 0.41 -27.77 -6.66
C PRO A 208 0.43 -26.90 -5.39
N ARG A 209 1.37 -27.18 -4.46
CA ARG A 209 1.60 -26.38 -3.25
C ARG A 209 2.71 -25.35 -3.44
N SER A 210 3.50 -25.44 -4.53
CA SER A 210 4.60 -24.52 -4.77
C SER A 210 4.09 -23.12 -5.10
N ARG A 211 4.87 -22.08 -4.87
CA ARG A 211 4.58 -20.74 -5.42
C ARG A 211 5.08 -20.56 -6.86
N PHE A 212 5.77 -21.54 -7.40
CA PHE A 212 6.46 -21.42 -8.68
C PHE A 212 5.61 -21.91 -9.85
N GLY A 213 5.80 -21.30 -11.03
CA GLY A 213 5.14 -21.74 -12.26
C GLY A 213 3.68 -21.36 -12.40
N LEU A 214 3.19 -20.41 -11.59
CA LEU A 214 1.93 -19.73 -11.88
C LEU A 214 2.09 -18.86 -13.13
N SER A 215 1.03 -18.73 -13.91
CA SER A 215 1.01 -17.86 -15.08
C SER A 215 0.81 -16.40 -14.64
N PRO A 216 1.32 -15.41 -15.40
CA PRO A 216 1.05 -13.99 -15.13
C PRO A 216 -0.44 -13.65 -15.03
N ALA A 217 -1.28 -14.34 -15.80
CA ALA A 217 -2.73 -14.13 -15.83
C ALA A 217 -3.45 -14.67 -14.59
N ASP A 218 -2.84 -15.58 -13.81
CA ASP A 218 -3.46 -16.06 -12.57
C ASP A 218 -3.63 -14.93 -11.55
N PHE A 219 -2.70 -13.97 -11.54
CA PHE A 219 -2.75 -12.83 -10.63
C PHE A 219 -3.73 -11.73 -11.04
N THR A 220 -4.37 -11.82 -12.22
CA THR A 220 -5.49 -10.93 -12.59
C THR A 220 -6.84 -11.46 -12.12
N LYS A 221 -6.91 -12.71 -11.65
CA LYS A 221 -8.15 -13.36 -11.20
C LYS A 221 -8.48 -12.91 -9.77
N PRO A 222 -9.65 -12.28 -9.53
CA PRO A 222 -10.06 -11.89 -8.18
C PRO A 222 -10.11 -13.07 -7.20
N GLU A 223 -10.46 -14.26 -7.67
CA GLU A 223 -10.54 -15.48 -6.86
C GLU A 223 -9.18 -15.88 -6.27
N VAL A 224 -8.10 -15.65 -7.02
CA VAL A 224 -6.73 -15.94 -6.58
C VAL A 224 -6.30 -14.93 -5.51
N MET A 225 -6.44 -13.63 -5.80
CA MET A 225 -6.04 -12.58 -4.86
C MET A 225 -6.88 -12.56 -3.59
N ASN A 226 -8.19 -12.86 -3.69
CA ASN A 226 -9.06 -12.99 -2.52
C ASN A 226 -8.74 -14.23 -1.67
N ALA A 227 -8.27 -15.33 -2.29
CA ALA A 227 -7.80 -16.49 -1.53
C ALA A 227 -6.54 -16.15 -0.72
N PHE A 228 -5.59 -15.41 -1.32
CA PHE A 228 -4.41 -14.92 -0.60
C PHE A 228 -4.79 -13.92 0.49
N ALA A 229 -5.69 -12.97 0.22
CA ALA A 229 -6.19 -12.04 1.22
C ALA A 229 -6.78 -12.79 2.43
N LYS A 230 -7.67 -13.76 2.17
CA LYS A 230 -8.28 -14.58 3.23
C LYS A 230 -7.26 -15.35 4.04
N ALA A 231 -6.24 -15.93 3.39
CA ALA A 231 -5.19 -16.70 4.06
C ALA A 231 -4.36 -15.84 5.02
N LEU A 232 -4.22 -14.54 4.70
CA LEU A 232 -3.48 -13.57 5.50
C LEU A 232 -4.37 -12.74 6.42
N ASP A 233 -5.63 -13.16 6.61
CA ASP A 233 -6.64 -12.42 7.38
C ASP A 233 -6.87 -10.98 6.88
N LEU A 234 -6.63 -10.71 5.60
CA LEU A 234 -6.82 -9.39 4.98
C LEU A 234 -8.23 -9.24 4.39
N LYS A 235 -8.71 -8.00 4.29
CA LYS A 235 -9.96 -7.68 3.60
C LYS A 235 -9.79 -7.90 2.08
N PRO A 236 -10.87 -8.24 1.35
CA PRO A 236 -10.85 -8.26 -0.11
C PRO A 236 -10.30 -6.96 -0.68
N GLY A 237 -9.39 -7.07 -1.66
CA GLY A 237 -8.73 -5.92 -2.29
C GLY A 237 -7.48 -5.39 -1.56
N GLN A 238 -7.16 -5.85 -0.35
CA GLN A 238 -5.92 -5.47 0.33
C GLN A 238 -4.70 -6.29 -0.11
N ALA A 239 -4.90 -7.48 -0.67
CA ALA A 239 -3.82 -8.31 -1.19
C ALA A 239 -3.52 -7.98 -2.66
N SER A 240 -2.23 -7.87 -2.98
CA SER A 240 -1.69 -7.68 -4.32
C SER A 240 -0.36 -8.44 -4.46
N LEU A 241 0.26 -8.38 -5.64
CA LEU A 241 1.70 -8.65 -5.74
C LEU A 241 2.47 -7.40 -5.32
N THR A 242 3.73 -7.56 -4.94
CA THR A 242 4.63 -6.42 -4.72
C THR A 242 4.79 -5.59 -5.99
N GLU A 243 4.70 -4.26 -5.87
CA GLU A 243 5.30 -3.36 -6.86
C GLU A 243 6.81 -3.58 -6.91
N THR A 244 7.41 -3.42 -8.09
CA THR A 244 8.84 -3.65 -8.31
C THR A 244 9.69 -2.78 -7.39
N ILE A 245 9.31 -1.51 -7.21
CA ILE A 245 10.06 -0.58 -6.36
C ILE A 245 9.90 -0.91 -4.87
N VAL A 246 8.71 -1.35 -4.46
CA VAL A 246 8.44 -1.80 -3.08
C VAL A 246 9.28 -3.03 -2.76
N TRP A 247 9.29 -4.01 -3.66
CA TRP A 247 10.12 -5.21 -3.54
C TRP A 247 11.59 -4.85 -3.40
N ASN A 248 12.08 -3.93 -4.24
CA ASN A 248 13.48 -3.53 -4.25
C ASN A 248 13.89 -2.80 -2.96
N VAL A 249 13.06 -1.88 -2.47
CA VAL A 249 13.31 -1.17 -1.21
C VAL A 249 13.34 -2.14 -0.03
N LEU A 250 12.35 -3.03 0.08
CA LEU A 250 12.34 -4.07 1.12
C LEU A 250 13.57 -4.98 1.04
N ALA A 251 14.01 -5.35 -0.17
CA ALA A 251 15.21 -6.15 -0.40
C ALA A 251 16.53 -5.40 -0.11
N ASN A 252 16.52 -4.08 0.09
CA ASN A 252 17.70 -3.33 0.56
C ASN A 252 17.65 -3.09 2.07
N ILE A 253 16.46 -2.79 2.60
CA ILE A 253 16.29 -2.39 4.00
C ILE A 253 16.21 -3.60 4.95
N HIS A 254 15.29 -4.52 4.66
CA HIS A 254 14.89 -5.58 5.60
C HIS A 254 15.40 -6.95 5.18
N HIS A 255 15.50 -7.20 3.87
CA HIS A 255 15.73 -8.54 3.32
C HIS A 255 16.78 -8.60 2.20
N PRO A 256 18.04 -8.23 2.47
CA PRO A 256 19.14 -8.29 1.49
C PRO A 256 19.35 -9.69 0.88
N GLU A 257 18.95 -10.74 1.57
CA GLU A 257 18.99 -12.13 1.12
C GLU A 257 18.01 -12.43 -0.02
N TRP A 258 16.96 -11.62 -0.24
CA TRP A 258 16.07 -11.85 -1.38
C TRP A 258 16.82 -11.70 -2.72
N GLY A 259 17.88 -10.91 -2.78
CA GLY A 259 18.68 -10.75 -3.99
C GLY A 259 19.69 -11.87 -4.28
N THR A 260 19.84 -12.88 -3.40
CA THR A 260 20.98 -13.81 -3.46
C THR A 260 20.71 -15.13 -4.17
N THR A 261 19.44 -15.50 -4.39
CA THR A 261 19.07 -16.77 -5.01
C THR A 261 18.83 -16.69 -6.51
N ASP A 262 18.90 -17.82 -7.21
CA ASP A 262 18.82 -17.87 -8.68
C ASP A 262 17.38 -17.94 -9.25
N THR A 263 16.38 -17.73 -8.40
CA THR A 263 14.94 -17.60 -8.72
C THR A 263 14.50 -16.14 -8.81
N THR A 264 13.41 -15.88 -9.53
CA THR A 264 12.75 -14.56 -9.58
C THR A 264 11.34 -14.63 -8.97
N GLU A 265 10.75 -13.48 -8.66
CA GLU A 265 9.33 -13.37 -8.30
C GLU A 265 8.56 -12.47 -9.26
N TRP A 266 7.30 -12.79 -9.51
CA TRP A 266 6.35 -11.94 -10.23
C TRP A 266 6.03 -10.67 -9.45
N GLN A 267 5.95 -9.55 -10.17
CA GLN A 267 5.56 -8.25 -9.65
C GLN A 267 4.22 -7.78 -10.19
N LYS A 268 3.69 -6.72 -9.57
CA LYS A 268 2.36 -6.18 -9.87
C LYS A 268 2.27 -5.56 -11.26
N GLU A 269 3.33 -4.93 -11.74
CA GLU A 269 3.36 -4.25 -13.04
C GLU A 269 3.12 -5.23 -14.18
N THR A 270 2.27 -4.84 -15.13
CA THR A 270 1.89 -5.65 -16.29
C THR A 270 2.33 -4.97 -17.58
N SER A 271 2.69 -5.76 -18.59
CA SER A 271 2.87 -5.25 -19.94
C SER A 271 1.55 -5.31 -20.71
N GLY A 272 1.41 -4.47 -21.75
CA GLY A 272 0.25 -4.51 -22.65
C GLY A 272 0.07 -5.86 -23.38
N SER A 273 1.09 -6.71 -23.41
CA SER A 273 1.06 -8.06 -23.99
C SER A 273 0.65 -9.16 -22.99
N GLY A 274 0.22 -8.81 -21.77
CA GLY A 274 -0.18 -9.76 -20.73
C GLY A 274 0.98 -10.37 -19.93
N GLY A 275 2.19 -9.85 -20.11
CA GLY A 275 3.34 -10.18 -19.26
C GLY A 275 3.33 -9.39 -17.95
N ARG A 276 4.28 -9.71 -17.07
CA ARG A 276 4.52 -9.02 -15.79
C ARG A 276 5.99 -8.78 -15.55
N LEU A 277 6.32 -7.78 -14.75
CA LEU A 277 7.70 -7.63 -14.28
C LEU A 277 8.07 -8.80 -13.36
N ILE A 278 9.35 -9.16 -13.39
CA ILE A 278 9.97 -10.12 -12.49
C ILE A 278 11.22 -9.51 -11.86
N SER A 279 11.48 -9.84 -10.59
CA SER A 279 12.66 -9.31 -9.87
C SER A 279 13.40 -10.38 -9.06
N GLY A 280 14.67 -10.09 -8.72
CA GLY A 280 15.34 -10.75 -7.59
C GLY A 280 16.27 -11.93 -7.91
N ARG A 281 16.62 -12.17 -9.17
CA ARG A 281 17.55 -13.26 -9.54
C ARG A 281 19.00 -12.82 -9.48
N SER A 282 19.80 -13.51 -8.67
CA SER A 282 21.22 -13.21 -8.43
C SER A 282 22.05 -13.14 -9.71
N GLY A 283 21.86 -14.10 -10.62
CA GLY A 283 22.52 -14.11 -11.94
C GLY A 283 22.16 -12.92 -12.86
N TYR A 284 21.17 -12.11 -12.50
CA TYR A 284 20.74 -10.90 -13.22
C TYR A 284 20.84 -9.64 -12.34
N GLY A 285 21.75 -9.63 -11.34
CA GLY A 285 21.99 -8.48 -10.47
C GLY A 285 21.21 -8.49 -9.16
N GLY A 286 20.55 -9.61 -8.81
CA GLY A 286 19.91 -9.79 -7.52
C GLY A 286 18.82 -8.76 -7.28
N ALA A 287 18.95 -7.96 -6.22
CA ALA A 287 17.96 -6.95 -5.87
C ALA A 287 17.76 -5.88 -6.96
N SER A 288 18.80 -5.60 -7.76
CA SER A 288 18.73 -4.68 -8.90
C SER A 288 18.10 -5.29 -10.15
N GLY A 289 18.01 -6.63 -10.21
CA GLY A 289 17.57 -7.35 -11.40
C GLY A 289 16.07 -7.25 -11.58
N VAL A 290 15.65 -6.59 -12.67
CA VAL A 290 14.24 -6.44 -13.09
C VAL A 290 14.15 -6.74 -14.59
N GLY A 291 13.06 -7.35 -15.03
CA GLY A 291 12.77 -7.57 -16.44
C GLY A 291 11.33 -8.02 -16.70
N TRP A 292 10.93 -8.11 -17.96
CA TRP A 292 9.63 -8.66 -18.34
C TRP A 292 9.65 -10.19 -18.38
N GLY A 293 8.61 -10.82 -17.83
CA GLY A 293 8.29 -12.24 -17.98
C GLY A 293 6.89 -12.43 -18.57
N GLY A 294 6.70 -13.44 -19.41
CA GLY A 294 5.44 -13.61 -20.16
C GLY A 294 4.85 -15.02 -20.14
N ARG A 295 5.47 -15.98 -19.44
CA ARG A 295 5.05 -17.38 -19.40
C ARG A 295 5.24 -17.96 -17.99
N PRO A 296 4.43 -18.95 -17.60
CA PRO A 296 4.72 -19.73 -16.40
C PRO A 296 6.11 -20.35 -16.54
N PHE A 297 6.89 -20.30 -15.47
CA PHE A 297 8.24 -20.85 -15.46
C PHE A 297 8.57 -21.33 -14.07
N GLY A 298 9.13 -22.54 -13.95
CA GLY A 298 9.49 -23.13 -12.66
C GLY A 298 10.58 -22.39 -11.89
N ARG A 299 11.16 -21.31 -12.44
CA ARG A 299 12.10 -20.41 -11.73
C ARG A 299 11.44 -19.12 -11.22
N VAL A 300 10.18 -18.89 -11.56
CA VAL A 300 9.45 -17.66 -11.21
C VAL A 300 8.38 -18.00 -10.17
N GLY A 301 8.60 -17.51 -8.95
CA GLY A 301 7.67 -17.59 -7.83
C GLY A 301 6.90 -16.29 -7.66
N PHE A 302 6.34 -16.06 -6.48
CA PHE A 302 5.73 -14.78 -6.11
C PHE A 302 5.68 -14.63 -4.58
N ARG A 303 5.50 -13.39 -4.14
CA ARG A 303 5.11 -13.06 -2.77
C ARG A 303 3.87 -12.16 -2.80
N PRO A 304 2.85 -12.39 -1.96
CA PRO A 304 1.77 -11.44 -1.81
C PRO A 304 2.24 -10.24 -0.98
N LEU A 305 1.60 -9.10 -1.22
CA LEU A 305 1.73 -7.87 -0.45
C LEU A 305 0.34 -7.49 0.07
N GLY A 306 0.20 -7.39 1.38
CA GLY A 306 -0.95 -6.73 1.99
C GLY A 306 -0.69 -5.23 2.11
N ARG A 307 -1.65 -4.39 1.70
CA ARG A 307 -1.55 -2.94 1.87
C ARG A 307 -2.72 -2.41 2.69
N PHE A 308 -2.40 -1.63 3.71
CA PHE A 308 -3.39 -0.99 4.56
C PHE A 308 -3.55 0.47 4.13
N SER A 309 -4.76 0.84 3.69
CA SER A 309 -5.10 2.23 3.43
C SER A 309 -5.08 3.02 4.74
N SER A 310 -4.31 4.10 4.76
CA SER A 310 -4.36 5.15 5.80
C SER A 310 -5.68 5.91 5.75
#